data_AF-A0A7S3QAT6-F1
#
_entry.id   AF-A0A7S3QAT6-F1
#
_cell.length_a   1.000
_cell.length_b   1.000
_cell.length_c   1.000
_cell.angle_alpha   90.00
_cell.angle_beta   90.00
_cell.angle_gamma   90.00
#
_symmetry.space_group_name_H-M   'P 1'
#
loop_
_entity.id
_entity.type
_entity.pdbx_description
1 polymer ?
#
loop_
_entity_poly.entity_id
_entity_poly.type
_entity_poly.pdbx_seq_one_letter_code
_entity_poly.pdbx_strand_id
1 'polypeptide(L)'
;MTIFSFSSAILLLLVCSSDALEGNSEGQPQSLTDTICAGRPRSQCDVELDVPSACATTGNVFIPSCPIVFFLHGAGGNNDNFKNRSGVHEAGYIGVYPQGEAGWNTGPKNSNNCDWTDYSCTTDPDEGDLVKAIIAEIRSQGGTGNVYVSGTSNGAALAHRLAANGGTELPIKGIIATVTQLLSSPPRSGPGTLNYNQPSSSRGNPAVSILSIMGTDDDLIPYEGGSSGVFGGDDSFQLMPALTSMSTWATHNGCSGSYTNSEFSSDQGDNTATLYDYSAGCPPGVLVEHYAVNGGKHNAGGAKIDGARIDPLDFVARVEAGGTPGPPNPPPSPPAPSPTPPGSCINDASWRGKFNDLHTCDHVARDPTIRCSWESSDNVSANVACVAACDPNCATSPGPSSAPSTAPCSNVESFTFLVGKKNKEVGCSWIKNGKRRGKYCTVPAVSASCPLECNSCPGCQDDSEFEFGLKNKNKSVTCEWIANGKKPDKRRKQYCKDESDILLACPLSCGTC
;
A
#
# COMPACT_ATOMS: atom_id res chain seq x y z
N MET A 1 -39.98 -25.68 -68.44
CA MET A 1 -38.70 -25.03 -68.09
C MET A 1 -39.05 -23.85 -67.19
N THR A 2 -39.07 -24.09 -65.89
CA THR A 2 -39.61 -23.16 -64.89
C THR A 2 -38.44 -22.34 -64.36
N ILE A 3 -38.48 -21.03 -64.61
CA ILE A 3 -37.49 -20.06 -64.11
C ILE A 3 -37.88 -19.74 -62.67
N PHE A 4 -37.04 -20.13 -61.71
CA PHE A 4 -37.15 -19.66 -60.32
C PHE A 4 -36.11 -18.57 -60.07
N SER A 5 -36.64 -17.39 -59.74
CA SER A 5 -35.95 -16.19 -59.28
C SER A 5 -35.32 -16.46 -57.90
N PHE A 6 -33.99 -16.31 -57.79
CA PHE A 6 -33.32 -16.23 -56.49
C PHE A 6 -33.32 -14.76 -56.04
N SER A 7 -34.22 -14.41 -55.12
CA SER A 7 -34.10 -13.17 -54.35
C SER A 7 -33.03 -13.34 -53.28
N SER A 8 -32.01 -12.48 -53.33
CA SER A 8 -31.01 -12.29 -52.29
C SER A 8 -31.66 -11.96 -50.94
N ALA A 9 -31.53 -12.86 -49.97
CA ALA A 9 -31.71 -12.51 -48.57
C ALA A 9 -30.39 -11.91 -48.07
N ILE A 10 -30.37 -10.58 -47.96
CA ILE A 10 -29.35 -9.85 -47.20
C ILE A 10 -29.57 -10.25 -45.74
N LEU A 11 -28.69 -11.09 -45.22
CA LEU A 11 -28.55 -11.35 -43.80
C LEU A 11 -28.05 -10.05 -43.16
N LEU A 12 -28.96 -9.22 -42.65
CA LEU A 12 -28.61 -8.15 -41.73
C LEU A 12 -27.98 -8.82 -40.50
N LEU A 13 -26.65 -8.82 -40.44
CA LEU A 13 -25.92 -8.92 -39.19
C LEU A 13 -26.40 -7.75 -38.33
N LEU A 14 -27.29 -8.04 -37.36
CA LEU A 14 -27.42 -7.16 -36.20
C LEU A 14 -26.05 -7.19 -35.54
N VAL A 15 -25.26 -6.15 -35.79
CA VAL A 15 -24.20 -5.75 -34.88
C VAL A 15 -24.94 -5.34 -33.62
N CYS A 16 -24.98 -6.20 -32.60
CA CYS A 16 -25.24 -5.72 -31.25
C CYS A 16 -24.15 -4.68 -31.00
N SER A 17 -24.53 -3.40 -30.98
CA SER A 17 -23.67 -2.36 -30.45
C SER A 17 -23.48 -2.68 -28.96
N SER A 18 -22.50 -3.52 -28.64
CA SER A 18 -21.95 -3.56 -27.30
C SER A 18 -21.22 -2.25 -27.12
N ASP A 19 -21.72 -1.39 -26.24
CA ASP A 19 -21.04 -0.15 -25.89
C ASP A 19 -19.62 -0.51 -25.43
N ALA A 20 -18.64 0.25 -25.90
CA ALA A 20 -17.25 -0.03 -25.59
C ALA A 20 -16.96 0.36 -24.13
N LEU A 21 -16.01 -0.32 -23.48
CA LEU A 21 -15.66 -0.03 -22.09
C LEU A 21 -15.19 1.43 -21.97
N GLU A 22 -15.97 2.25 -21.26
CA GLU A 22 -15.71 3.68 -21.09
C GLU A 22 -14.88 3.95 -19.84
N GLY A 23 -13.95 4.89 -19.91
CA GLY A 23 -13.17 5.33 -18.76
C GLY A 23 -13.92 6.38 -17.93
N ASN A 24 -13.73 6.36 -16.61
CA ASN A 24 -14.30 7.34 -15.70
C ASN A 24 -13.21 8.03 -14.85
N SER A 25 -13.58 9.10 -14.14
CA SER A 25 -12.66 9.78 -13.22
C SER A 25 -12.56 9.01 -11.90
N GLU A 26 -11.41 9.09 -11.23
CA GLU A 26 -11.22 8.52 -9.90
C GLU A 26 -12.29 9.04 -8.91
N GLY A 27 -12.84 8.15 -8.09
CA GLY A 27 -13.92 8.46 -7.17
C GLY A 27 -15.30 8.65 -7.83
N GLN A 28 -15.42 8.44 -9.14
CA GLN A 28 -16.67 8.55 -9.90
C GLN A 28 -16.90 7.33 -10.79
N PRO A 29 -17.08 6.12 -10.20
CA PRO A 29 -17.33 4.92 -10.99
C PRO A 29 -18.64 5.04 -11.78
N GLN A 30 -18.68 4.37 -12.92
CA GLN A 30 -19.90 4.19 -13.69
C GLN A 30 -20.77 3.09 -13.05
N SER A 31 -22.06 3.06 -13.38
CA SER A 31 -22.98 2.06 -12.83
C SER A 31 -23.30 0.99 -13.87
N LEU A 32 -23.19 -0.28 -13.50
CA LEU A 32 -23.71 -1.41 -14.25
C LEU A 32 -25.05 -1.91 -13.69
N THR A 33 -25.63 -1.18 -12.73
CA THR A 33 -26.78 -1.62 -11.93
C THR A 33 -27.98 -1.98 -12.80
N ASP A 34 -28.37 -1.15 -13.75
CA ASP A 34 -29.55 -1.45 -14.58
C ASP A 34 -29.35 -2.71 -15.44
N THR A 35 -28.16 -2.89 -16.02
CA THR A 35 -27.82 -4.05 -16.86
C THR A 35 -27.71 -5.33 -16.04
N ILE A 36 -27.07 -5.27 -14.89
CA ILE A 36 -26.76 -6.45 -14.07
C ILE A 36 -27.91 -6.80 -13.12
N CYS A 37 -28.67 -5.85 -12.62
CA CYS A 37 -29.67 -6.13 -11.59
C CYS A 37 -31.05 -6.49 -12.17
N ALA A 38 -31.29 -6.19 -13.44
CA ALA A 38 -32.56 -6.50 -14.09
C ALA A 38 -32.93 -7.99 -13.96
N GLY A 39 -34.12 -8.25 -13.39
CA GLY A 39 -34.69 -9.60 -13.26
C GLY A 39 -34.06 -10.48 -12.19
N ARG A 40 -33.10 -9.99 -11.39
CA ARG A 40 -32.49 -10.75 -10.29
C ARG A 40 -33.29 -10.59 -9.00
N PRO A 41 -33.35 -11.62 -8.14
CA PRO A 41 -34.03 -11.56 -6.85
C PRO A 41 -33.21 -10.79 -5.81
N ARG A 42 -32.92 -9.53 -6.09
CA ARG A 42 -32.10 -8.66 -5.25
C ARG A 42 -32.80 -7.31 -5.04
N SER A 43 -33.30 -7.11 -3.83
CA SER A 43 -33.85 -5.87 -3.29
C SER A 43 -32.85 -4.71 -3.16
N GLN A 44 -31.56 -4.99 -2.96
CA GLN A 44 -30.48 -4.00 -2.80
C GLN A 44 -29.34 -4.25 -3.79
N CYS A 45 -29.68 -4.42 -5.06
CA CYS A 45 -28.69 -4.66 -6.10
C CYS A 45 -28.07 -3.35 -6.58
N ASP A 46 -26.74 -3.28 -6.52
CA ASP A 46 -25.94 -2.20 -7.09
C ASP A 46 -24.59 -2.76 -7.54
N VAL A 47 -24.06 -2.22 -8.64
CA VAL A 47 -22.74 -2.58 -9.17
C VAL A 47 -22.07 -1.31 -9.71
N GLU A 48 -21.06 -0.84 -9.00
CA GLU A 48 -20.17 0.22 -9.48
C GLU A 48 -19.00 -0.42 -10.27
N LEU A 49 -18.67 0.15 -11.42
CA LEU A 49 -17.54 -0.22 -12.27
C LEU A 49 -16.59 0.98 -12.38
N ASP A 50 -15.31 0.74 -12.13
CA ASP A 50 -14.30 1.79 -12.04
C ASP A 50 -13.19 1.53 -13.06
N VAL A 51 -13.18 2.30 -14.14
CA VAL A 51 -12.33 2.08 -15.31
C VAL A 51 -11.39 3.28 -15.48
N PRO A 52 -10.09 3.11 -15.21
CA PRO A 52 -9.09 4.14 -15.49
C PRO A 52 -9.03 4.40 -17.00
N SER A 53 -8.74 5.64 -17.41
CA SER A 53 -8.71 6.00 -18.84
C SER A 53 -7.73 5.14 -19.67
N ALA A 54 -6.67 4.62 -19.05
CA ALA A 54 -5.72 3.70 -19.68
C ALA A 54 -6.32 2.32 -20.02
N CYS A 55 -7.43 1.96 -19.39
CA CYS A 55 -8.15 0.71 -19.60
C CYS A 55 -9.40 0.88 -20.48
N ALA A 56 -9.72 2.10 -20.90
CA ALA A 56 -10.87 2.39 -21.74
C ALA A 56 -10.59 2.01 -23.21
N THR A 57 -11.65 1.62 -23.93
CA THR A 57 -11.55 1.29 -25.34
C THR A 57 -11.32 2.56 -26.17
N THR A 58 -10.21 2.63 -26.92
CA THR A 58 -9.89 3.80 -27.77
C THR A 58 -9.93 3.42 -29.26
N GLY A 59 -11.02 3.74 -29.95
CA GLY A 59 -11.22 3.42 -31.38
C GLY A 59 -11.41 1.93 -31.67
N ASN A 60 -10.95 1.44 -32.83
CA ASN A 60 -10.98 0.00 -33.20
C ASN A 60 -9.81 -0.81 -32.60
N VAL A 61 -9.05 -0.22 -31.67
CA VAL A 61 -7.94 -0.90 -30.98
C VAL A 61 -8.48 -1.37 -29.64
N PHE A 62 -8.83 -2.66 -29.57
CA PHE A 62 -9.11 -3.34 -28.31
C PHE A 62 -7.83 -3.36 -27.48
N ILE A 63 -7.75 -2.50 -26.48
CA ILE A 63 -6.80 -2.62 -25.37
C ILE A 63 -7.71 -2.60 -24.14
N PRO A 64 -7.88 -3.73 -23.44
CA PRO A 64 -7.19 -3.78 -22.16
C PRO A 64 -6.88 -5.20 -21.68
N SER A 65 -5.59 -5.47 -21.48
CA SER A 65 -5.11 -6.51 -20.57
C SER A 65 -5.17 -6.06 -19.10
N CYS A 66 -5.78 -4.90 -18.80
CA CYS A 66 -5.88 -4.39 -17.43
C CYS A 66 -6.53 -5.42 -16.51
N PRO A 67 -5.86 -5.82 -15.42
CA PRO A 67 -6.45 -6.65 -14.39
C PRO A 67 -7.80 -6.10 -13.92
N ILE A 68 -8.75 -6.99 -13.71
CA ILE A 68 -10.08 -6.70 -13.18
C ILE A 68 -10.10 -7.19 -11.74
N VAL A 69 -10.37 -6.30 -10.80
CA VAL A 69 -10.35 -6.60 -9.36
C VAL A 69 -11.72 -6.33 -8.76
N PHE A 70 -12.39 -7.40 -8.33
CA PHE A 70 -13.61 -7.32 -7.55
C PHE A 70 -13.26 -6.99 -6.10
N PHE A 71 -13.99 -6.05 -5.50
CA PHE A 71 -13.86 -5.73 -4.07
C PHE A 71 -15.17 -6.05 -3.34
N LEU A 72 -15.09 -6.95 -2.37
CA LEU A 72 -16.25 -7.53 -1.68
C LEU A 72 -16.26 -7.15 -0.20
N HIS A 73 -17.28 -6.40 0.23
CA HIS A 73 -17.44 -6.00 1.63
C HIS A 73 -17.82 -7.18 2.53
N GLY A 74 -17.62 -7.02 3.85
CA GLY A 74 -18.07 -7.98 4.87
C GLY A 74 -19.58 -7.92 5.16
N ALA A 75 -20.07 -8.77 6.07
CA ALA A 75 -21.49 -8.81 6.43
C ALA A 75 -21.95 -7.46 7.00
N GLY A 76 -23.13 -6.99 6.59
CA GLY A 76 -23.66 -5.67 6.96
C GLY A 76 -22.95 -4.45 6.33
N GLY A 77 -21.92 -4.65 5.51
CA GLY A 77 -21.22 -3.58 4.80
C GLY A 77 -21.88 -3.13 3.50
N ASN A 78 -21.21 -2.23 2.77
CA ASN A 78 -21.61 -1.75 1.46
C ASN A 78 -20.43 -1.44 0.53
N ASN A 79 -20.72 -1.11 -0.72
CA ASN A 79 -19.74 -0.82 -1.78
C ASN A 79 -19.31 0.66 -1.86
N ASP A 80 -20.02 1.59 -1.20
CA ASP A 80 -19.87 3.05 -1.31
C ASP A 80 -18.43 3.59 -1.24
N ASN A 81 -17.57 2.95 -0.43
CA ASN A 81 -16.23 3.48 -0.12
C ASN A 81 -15.11 2.88 -0.97
N PHE A 82 -15.37 1.88 -1.81
CA PHE A 82 -14.31 1.26 -2.61
C PHE A 82 -13.69 2.25 -3.61
N LYS A 83 -14.50 3.08 -4.26
CA LYS A 83 -14.04 4.14 -5.18
C LYS A 83 -13.03 5.14 -4.60
N ASN A 84 -12.95 5.26 -3.27
CA ASN A 84 -12.04 6.16 -2.58
C ASN A 84 -10.79 5.45 -2.01
N ARG A 85 -10.75 4.11 -2.05
CA ARG A 85 -9.75 3.32 -1.30
C ARG A 85 -9.15 2.17 -2.08
N SER A 86 -9.68 1.86 -3.27
CA SER A 86 -9.28 0.70 -4.05
C SER A 86 -7.89 0.86 -4.68
N GLY A 87 -7.46 2.08 -5.01
CA GLY A 87 -6.17 2.36 -5.66
C GLY A 87 -6.10 1.95 -7.14
N VAL A 88 -7.21 1.56 -7.75
CA VAL A 88 -7.23 0.95 -9.09
C VAL A 88 -6.83 1.93 -10.20
N HIS A 89 -7.10 3.23 -10.04
CA HIS A 89 -6.67 4.27 -10.99
C HIS A 89 -5.16 4.41 -11.06
N GLU A 90 -4.51 4.46 -9.90
CA GLU A 90 -3.06 4.52 -9.82
C GLU A 90 -2.40 3.25 -10.36
N ALA A 91 -2.99 2.09 -10.06
CA ALA A 91 -2.47 0.79 -10.51
C ALA A 91 -2.79 0.48 -11.99
N GLY A 92 -3.67 1.23 -12.64
CA GLY A 92 -4.12 0.94 -14.00
C GLY A 92 -4.97 -0.33 -14.11
N TYR A 93 -5.81 -0.59 -13.10
CA TYR A 93 -6.68 -1.76 -13.01
C TYR A 93 -8.16 -1.36 -13.11
N ILE A 94 -9.01 -2.29 -13.54
CA ILE A 94 -10.46 -2.10 -13.52
C ILE A 94 -10.97 -2.54 -12.15
N GLY A 95 -11.62 -1.64 -11.41
CA GLY A 95 -12.28 -1.95 -10.14
C GLY A 95 -13.74 -2.35 -10.36
N VAL A 96 -14.21 -3.36 -9.63
CA VAL A 96 -15.61 -3.78 -9.65
C VAL A 96 -16.14 -3.86 -8.22
N TYR A 97 -17.18 -3.10 -7.91
CA TYR A 97 -17.71 -2.95 -6.55
C TYR A 97 -19.19 -3.34 -6.48
N PRO A 98 -19.50 -4.65 -6.46
CA PRO A 98 -20.87 -5.11 -6.29
C PRO A 98 -21.37 -4.93 -4.85
N GLN A 99 -22.66 -4.67 -4.70
CA GLN A 99 -23.34 -4.60 -3.41
C GLN A 99 -23.96 -5.96 -3.03
N GLY A 100 -23.68 -6.43 -1.82
CA GLY A 100 -24.33 -7.58 -1.19
C GLY A 100 -25.53 -7.17 -0.33
N GLU A 101 -26.56 -8.00 -0.22
CA GLU A 101 -27.78 -7.69 0.52
C GLU A 101 -27.64 -7.98 2.01
N ALA A 102 -27.09 -7.03 2.78
CA ALA A 102 -26.59 -7.25 4.14
C ALA A 102 -25.43 -8.28 4.23
N GLY A 103 -24.76 -8.53 3.10
CA GLY A 103 -23.73 -9.54 2.93
C GLY A 103 -24.03 -10.45 1.74
N TRP A 104 -23.21 -11.49 1.60
CA TRP A 104 -23.22 -12.46 0.52
C TRP A 104 -23.83 -13.77 0.98
N ASN A 105 -24.57 -14.44 0.11
CA ASN A 105 -25.20 -15.74 0.37
C ASN A 105 -24.19 -16.91 0.42
N THR A 106 -23.22 -16.85 1.34
CA THR A 106 -22.13 -17.83 1.49
C THR A 106 -22.35 -18.83 2.63
N GLY A 107 -23.41 -18.67 3.40
CA GLY A 107 -23.83 -19.54 4.50
C GLY A 107 -25.22 -19.16 5.00
N PRO A 108 -25.63 -19.67 6.18
CA PRO A 108 -26.92 -19.33 6.77
C PRO A 108 -27.06 -17.82 6.96
N LYS A 109 -28.18 -17.28 6.49
CA LYS A 109 -28.48 -15.85 6.54
C LYS A 109 -29.97 -15.65 6.68
N ASN A 110 -30.39 -14.85 7.66
CA ASN A 110 -31.81 -14.68 8.00
C ASN A 110 -32.65 -14.04 6.89
N SER A 111 -32.02 -13.36 5.92
CA SER A 111 -32.71 -12.80 4.75
C SER A 111 -32.84 -13.77 3.57
N ASN A 112 -32.30 -14.99 3.69
CA ASN A 112 -32.56 -16.05 2.72
C ASN A 112 -33.91 -16.70 3.00
N ASN A 113 -34.69 -16.96 1.96
CA ASN A 113 -36.01 -17.59 2.04
C ASN A 113 -35.93 -19.10 1.82
N CYS A 114 -34.92 -19.56 1.10
CA CYS A 114 -34.73 -20.96 0.75
C CYS A 114 -33.79 -21.66 1.74
N ASP A 115 -33.97 -22.97 1.86
CA ASP A 115 -32.98 -23.82 2.53
C ASP A 115 -31.65 -23.79 1.75
N TRP A 116 -30.52 -23.83 2.45
CA TRP A 116 -29.21 -23.78 1.81
C TRP A 116 -28.91 -24.99 0.90
N THR A 117 -29.69 -26.07 1.01
CA THR A 117 -29.64 -27.23 0.11
C THR A 117 -30.52 -27.07 -1.13
N ASP A 118 -31.37 -26.05 -1.22
CA ASP A 118 -32.18 -25.78 -2.41
C ASP A 118 -31.38 -25.02 -3.46
N TYR A 119 -30.64 -25.79 -4.26
CA TYR A 119 -29.83 -25.26 -5.35
C TYR A 119 -30.65 -24.74 -6.53
N SER A 120 -31.95 -25.04 -6.58
CA SER A 120 -32.87 -24.55 -7.62
C SER A 120 -33.60 -23.28 -7.23
N CYS A 121 -33.37 -22.78 -6.02
CA CYS A 121 -33.99 -21.58 -5.50
C CYS A 121 -33.74 -20.37 -6.41
N THR A 122 -34.81 -19.61 -6.69
CA THR A 122 -34.76 -18.39 -7.51
C THR A 122 -35.19 -17.13 -6.74
N THR A 123 -35.51 -17.26 -5.45
CA THR A 123 -35.95 -16.14 -4.60
C THR A 123 -34.81 -15.55 -3.78
N ASP A 124 -33.69 -16.26 -3.68
CA ASP A 124 -32.52 -15.82 -2.94
C ASP A 124 -31.39 -15.43 -3.92
N PRO A 125 -30.47 -14.54 -3.52
CA PRO A 125 -29.35 -14.14 -4.36
C PRO A 125 -28.44 -15.32 -4.74
N ASP A 126 -28.21 -15.47 -6.04
CA ASP A 126 -27.14 -16.30 -6.61
C ASP A 126 -25.91 -15.42 -6.89
N GLU A 127 -24.94 -15.50 -5.98
CA GLU A 127 -23.72 -14.68 -6.06
C GLU A 127 -22.80 -15.13 -7.20
N GLY A 128 -22.85 -16.41 -7.57
CA GLY A 128 -22.09 -16.93 -8.69
C GLY A 128 -22.63 -16.41 -10.02
N ASP A 129 -23.95 -16.42 -10.19
CA ASP A 129 -24.60 -15.81 -11.36
C ASP A 129 -24.34 -14.30 -11.46
N LEU A 130 -24.42 -13.57 -10.34
CA LEU A 130 -24.11 -12.13 -10.32
C LEU A 130 -22.70 -11.86 -10.85
N VAL A 131 -21.68 -12.49 -10.28
CA VAL A 131 -20.29 -12.23 -10.65
C VAL A 131 -20.01 -12.69 -12.08
N LYS A 132 -20.54 -13.84 -12.49
CA LYS A 132 -20.50 -14.30 -13.88
C LYS A 132 -21.09 -13.26 -14.84
N ALA A 133 -22.25 -12.71 -14.51
CA ALA A 133 -22.92 -11.71 -15.34
C ALA A 133 -22.10 -10.41 -15.46
N ILE A 134 -21.49 -9.95 -14.36
CA ILE A 134 -20.62 -8.76 -14.38
C ILE A 134 -19.37 -9.02 -15.24
N ILE A 135 -18.72 -10.18 -15.09
CA ILE A 135 -17.57 -10.54 -15.92
C ILE A 135 -17.99 -10.58 -17.40
N ALA A 136 -19.11 -11.21 -17.72
CA ALA A 136 -19.63 -11.30 -19.08
C ALA A 136 -19.91 -9.91 -19.69
N GLU A 137 -20.46 -8.99 -18.89
CA GLU A 137 -20.69 -7.61 -19.34
C GLU A 137 -19.38 -6.88 -19.59
N ILE A 138 -18.42 -6.94 -18.66
CA ILE A 138 -17.10 -6.33 -18.89
C ILE A 138 -16.41 -6.94 -20.13
N ARG A 139 -16.55 -8.25 -20.37
CA ARG A 139 -16.04 -8.90 -21.58
C ARG A 139 -16.75 -8.39 -22.83
N SER A 140 -18.07 -8.20 -22.79
CA SER A 140 -18.87 -7.72 -23.93
C SER A 140 -18.43 -6.31 -24.36
N GLN A 141 -18.04 -5.49 -23.39
CA GLN A 141 -17.53 -4.13 -23.58
C GLN A 141 -16.04 -4.10 -23.98
N GLY A 142 -15.38 -5.25 -24.11
CA GLY A 142 -13.99 -5.37 -24.55
C GLY A 142 -12.95 -5.49 -23.44
N GLY A 143 -13.35 -5.55 -22.17
CA GLY A 143 -12.44 -5.75 -21.04
C GLY A 143 -11.88 -7.18 -21.03
N THR A 144 -10.59 -7.42 -21.29
CA THR A 144 -10.04 -8.80 -21.45
C THR A 144 -9.03 -9.25 -20.38
N GLY A 145 -8.63 -8.39 -19.45
CA GLY A 145 -7.62 -8.72 -18.45
C GLY A 145 -8.03 -9.78 -17.43
N ASN A 146 -7.04 -10.28 -16.68
CA ASN A 146 -7.23 -11.34 -15.70
C ASN A 146 -8.13 -10.89 -14.53
N VAL A 147 -8.94 -11.80 -14.00
CA VAL A 147 -9.91 -11.48 -12.94
C VAL A 147 -9.37 -11.87 -11.57
N TYR A 148 -9.51 -10.96 -10.61
CA TYR A 148 -9.11 -11.10 -9.22
C TYR A 148 -10.26 -10.75 -8.29
N VAL A 149 -10.26 -11.32 -7.10
CA VAL A 149 -11.29 -11.04 -6.08
C VAL A 149 -10.64 -10.75 -4.74
N SER A 150 -10.81 -9.53 -4.25
CA SER A 150 -10.42 -9.09 -2.92
C SER A 150 -11.66 -9.01 -2.02
N GLY A 151 -11.62 -9.66 -0.87
CA GLY A 151 -12.74 -9.68 0.06
C GLY A 151 -12.31 -9.64 1.52
N THR A 152 -13.22 -9.19 2.39
CA THR A 152 -13.03 -9.20 3.85
C THR A 152 -14.19 -9.92 4.54
N SER A 153 -13.91 -10.78 5.52
CA SER A 153 -14.89 -11.52 6.31
C SER A 153 -15.87 -12.29 5.41
N ASN A 154 -17.18 -12.03 5.47
CA ASN A 154 -18.16 -12.65 4.57
C ASN A 154 -17.89 -12.42 3.06
N GLY A 155 -17.25 -11.30 2.67
CA GLY A 155 -16.78 -11.07 1.30
C GLY A 155 -15.58 -11.92 0.90
N ALA A 156 -14.69 -12.22 1.85
CA ALA A 156 -13.60 -13.18 1.64
C ALA A 156 -14.14 -14.62 1.51
N ALA A 157 -15.24 -14.96 2.19
CA ALA A 157 -15.90 -16.25 2.04
C ALA A 157 -16.49 -16.38 0.62
N LEU A 158 -17.03 -15.29 0.07
CA LEU A 158 -17.48 -15.26 -1.33
C LEU A 158 -16.28 -15.39 -2.29
N ALA A 159 -15.17 -14.70 -2.04
CA ALA A 159 -13.97 -14.83 -2.87
C ALA A 159 -13.48 -16.28 -2.95
N HIS A 160 -13.41 -16.99 -1.81
CA HIS A 160 -13.10 -18.41 -1.77
C HIS A 160 -14.10 -19.26 -2.56
N ARG A 161 -15.41 -19.03 -2.41
CA ARG A 161 -16.44 -19.75 -3.18
C ARG A 161 -16.30 -19.51 -4.67
N LEU A 162 -16.14 -18.26 -5.11
CA LEU A 162 -15.99 -17.93 -6.53
C LEU A 162 -14.78 -18.65 -7.14
N ALA A 163 -13.63 -18.62 -6.46
CA ALA A 163 -12.44 -19.34 -6.89
C ALA A 163 -12.64 -20.87 -6.90
N ALA A 164 -13.35 -21.42 -5.91
CA ALA A 164 -13.64 -22.86 -5.84
C ALA A 164 -14.53 -23.35 -7.00
N ASN A 165 -15.24 -22.43 -7.65
CA ASN A 165 -16.07 -22.64 -8.84
C ASN A 165 -15.43 -22.06 -10.11
N GLY A 166 -14.12 -21.78 -10.08
CA GLY A 166 -13.39 -21.20 -11.20
C GLY A 166 -13.50 -22.03 -12.48
N GLY A 167 -13.49 -21.37 -13.64
CA GLY A 167 -13.66 -21.99 -14.94
C GLY A 167 -13.86 -20.95 -16.03
N THR A 168 -14.47 -21.33 -17.16
CA THR A 168 -14.74 -20.39 -18.26
C THR A 168 -15.64 -19.23 -17.83
N GLU A 169 -16.63 -19.49 -16.98
CA GLU A 169 -17.61 -18.50 -16.52
C GLU A 169 -17.08 -17.63 -15.36
N LEU A 170 -16.17 -18.17 -14.56
CA LEU A 170 -15.48 -17.49 -13.46
C LEU A 170 -13.96 -17.65 -13.65
N PRO A 171 -13.33 -16.92 -14.58
CA PRO A 171 -11.90 -17.05 -14.87
C PRO A 171 -11.03 -16.32 -13.82
N ILE A 172 -11.22 -16.67 -12.54
CA ILE A 172 -10.53 -16.07 -11.40
C ILE A 172 -9.08 -16.57 -11.38
N LYS A 173 -8.13 -15.64 -11.52
CA LYS A 173 -6.69 -15.92 -11.51
C LYS A 173 -6.08 -15.82 -10.11
N GLY A 174 -6.68 -15.00 -9.23
CA GLY A 174 -6.26 -14.93 -7.84
C GLY A 174 -7.28 -14.32 -6.90
N ILE A 175 -7.15 -14.60 -5.61
CA ILE A 175 -7.97 -14.01 -4.55
C ILE A 175 -7.13 -13.46 -3.41
N ILE A 176 -7.64 -12.39 -2.79
CA ILE A 176 -7.14 -11.81 -1.56
C ILE A 176 -8.23 -11.97 -0.50
N ALA A 177 -8.07 -12.95 0.38
CA ALA A 177 -9.05 -13.34 1.38
C ALA A 177 -8.63 -12.86 2.77
N THR A 178 -9.32 -11.84 3.27
CA THR A 178 -9.01 -11.22 4.56
C THR A 178 -10.00 -11.66 5.64
N VAL A 179 -9.50 -12.14 6.78
CA VAL A 179 -10.21 -12.53 8.00
C VAL A 179 -11.34 -13.55 7.79
N THR A 180 -11.14 -14.48 6.86
CA THR A 180 -11.86 -15.75 6.80
C THR A 180 -11.12 -16.78 5.96
N GLN A 181 -11.55 -18.03 6.05
CA GLN A 181 -10.97 -19.20 5.40
C GLN A 181 -12.00 -19.99 4.58
N LEU A 182 -11.63 -21.16 4.08
CA LEU A 182 -12.56 -22.08 3.42
C LEU A 182 -13.59 -22.65 4.42
N LEU A 183 -14.75 -23.05 3.91
CA LEU A 183 -15.65 -23.93 4.65
C LEU A 183 -15.19 -25.38 4.50
N SER A 184 -15.17 -26.12 5.61
CA SER A 184 -15.01 -27.58 5.68
C SER A 184 -16.30 -28.33 5.36
N SER A 185 -17.44 -27.74 5.72
CA SER A 185 -18.77 -28.25 5.35
C SER A 185 -19.77 -27.10 5.27
N PRO A 186 -20.87 -27.26 4.50
CA PRO A 186 -21.11 -28.34 3.54
C PRO A 186 -20.26 -28.17 2.25
N PRO A 187 -20.12 -29.20 1.41
CA PRO A 187 -19.38 -29.08 0.14
C PRO A 187 -19.97 -28.06 -0.84
N ARG A 188 -21.28 -27.77 -0.72
CA ARG A 188 -22.01 -26.80 -1.53
C ARG A 188 -23.18 -26.21 -0.73
N SER A 189 -23.57 -24.98 -1.00
CA SER A 189 -24.72 -24.33 -0.36
C SER A 189 -25.18 -23.09 -1.11
N GLY A 190 -26.49 -22.81 -1.07
CA GLY A 190 -27.12 -21.68 -1.74
C GLY A 190 -27.55 -22.00 -3.18
N PRO A 191 -28.28 -21.09 -3.84
CA PRO A 191 -28.81 -21.31 -5.19
C PRO A 191 -27.71 -21.48 -6.25
N GLY A 192 -28.10 -21.99 -7.40
CA GLY A 192 -27.25 -22.02 -8.59
C GLY A 192 -26.33 -23.22 -8.70
N THR A 193 -25.42 -23.13 -9.67
CA THR A 193 -24.44 -24.18 -10.00
C THR A 193 -23.01 -23.83 -9.59
N LEU A 194 -22.74 -22.54 -9.37
CA LEU A 194 -21.43 -22.00 -8.96
C LEU A 194 -21.36 -21.84 -7.43
N ASN A 195 -21.76 -22.90 -6.71
CA ASN A 195 -22.02 -22.88 -5.26
C ASN A 195 -21.20 -23.89 -4.45
N TYR A 196 -20.13 -24.44 -5.00
CA TYR A 196 -19.19 -25.29 -4.25
C TYR A 196 -18.35 -24.46 -3.27
N ASN A 197 -18.20 -24.93 -2.04
CA ASN A 197 -17.49 -24.22 -0.96
C ASN A 197 -16.00 -24.57 -0.87
N GLN A 198 -15.56 -25.57 -1.62
CA GLN A 198 -14.18 -26.08 -1.61
C GLN A 198 -13.70 -26.29 -3.03
N PRO A 199 -12.43 -26.00 -3.35
CA PRO A 199 -11.87 -26.33 -4.65
C PRO A 199 -11.80 -27.85 -4.86
N SER A 200 -11.77 -28.28 -6.13
CA SER A 200 -11.56 -29.68 -6.48
C SER A 200 -10.87 -29.77 -7.83
N SER A 201 -9.73 -30.48 -7.85
CA SER A 201 -9.02 -30.82 -9.08
C SER A 201 -9.86 -31.71 -10.01
N SER A 202 -10.83 -32.46 -9.48
CA SER A 202 -11.71 -33.32 -10.28
C SER A 202 -12.68 -32.55 -11.18
N ARG A 203 -12.89 -31.25 -10.91
CA ARG A 203 -13.75 -30.38 -11.74
C ARG A 203 -12.99 -29.72 -12.89
N GLY A 204 -11.67 -29.88 -12.95
CA GLY A 204 -10.84 -29.26 -13.99
C GLY A 204 -10.72 -27.74 -13.86
N ASN A 205 -11.01 -27.19 -12.67
CA ASN A 205 -10.91 -25.76 -12.40
C ASN A 205 -9.43 -25.31 -12.50
N PRO A 206 -9.15 -24.11 -13.03
CA PRO A 206 -7.78 -23.61 -13.14
C PRO A 206 -7.13 -23.41 -11.76
N ALA A 207 -5.80 -23.33 -11.76
CA ALA A 207 -5.06 -22.89 -10.58
C ALA A 207 -5.38 -21.42 -10.25
N VAL A 208 -5.42 -21.08 -8.97
CA VAL A 208 -5.77 -19.76 -8.47
C VAL A 208 -4.76 -19.32 -7.42
N SER A 209 -4.13 -18.16 -7.63
CA SER A 209 -3.21 -17.59 -6.63
C SER A 209 -3.99 -17.11 -5.40
N ILE A 210 -3.49 -17.37 -4.20
CA ILE A 210 -4.17 -17.05 -2.93
C ILE A 210 -3.26 -16.20 -2.05
N LEU A 211 -3.77 -15.05 -1.62
CA LEU A 211 -3.27 -14.31 -0.47
C LEU A 211 -4.31 -14.36 0.64
N SER A 212 -3.93 -14.83 1.82
CA SER A 212 -4.80 -14.88 2.99
C SER A 212 -4.20 -14.09 4.15
N ILE A 213 -5.02 -13.34 4.89
CA ILE A 213 -4.60 -12.57 6.06
C ILE A 213 -5.60 -12.82 7.18
N MET A 214 -5.16 -13.34 8.33
CA MET A 214 -6.05 -13.70 9.44
C MET A 214 -5.41 -13.42 10.79
N GLY A 215 -6.25 -13.20 11.81
CA GLY A 215 -5.82 -13.16 13.20
C GLY A 215 -5.91 -14.54 13.84
N THR A 216 -4.93 -14.93 14.65
CA THR A 216 -4.94 -16.24 15.32
C THR A 216 -5.94 -16.31 16.48
N ASP A 217 -6.29 -15.17 17.07
CA ASP A 217 -7.21 -15.02 18.21
C ASP A 217 -8.53 -14.35 17.76
N ASP A 218 -8.95 -14.65 16.54
CA ASP A 218 -10.23 -14.20 16.00
C ASP A 218 -11.40 -14.95 16.67
N ASP A 219 -12.03 -14.27 17.62
CA ASP A 219 -13.18 -14.77 18.39
C ASP A 219 -14.46 -14.96 17.55
N LEU A 220 -14.53 -14.38 16.34
CA LEU A 220 -15.68 -14.48 15.45
C LEU A 220 -15.50 -15.59 14.42
N ILE A 221 -14.33 -15.64 13.78
CA ILE A 221 -13.96 -16.65 12.79
C ILE A 221 -12.74 -17.41 13.34
N PRO A 222 -12.94 -18.54 14.06
CA PRO A 222 -11.85 -19.25 14.70
C PRO A 222 -10.77 -19.68 13.69
N TYR A 223 -9.52 -19.31 13.97
CA TYR A 223 -8.36 -19.63 13.13
C TYR A 223 -8.19 -21.15 12.92
N GLU A 224 -8.45 -21.92 13.98
CA GLU A 224 -8.40 -23.39 13.98
C GLU A 224 -9.65 -24.04 13.32
N GLY A 225 -10.59 -23.25 12.80
CA GLY A 225 -11.81 -23.73 12.16
C GLY A 225 -12.88 -24.20 13.15
N GLY A 226 -13.84 -24.98 12.64
CA GLY A 226 -15.01 -25.43 13.38
C GLY A 226 -16.21 -24.48 13.27
N SER A 227 -17.12 -24.57 14.24
CA SER A 227 -18.35 -23.77 14.24
C SER A 227 -18.05 -22.32 14.62
N SER A 228 -18.88 -21.40 14.13
CA SER A 228 -18.81 -19.98 14.42
C SER A 228 -20.21 -19.43 14.69
N GLY A 229 -20.28 -18.39 15.52
CA GLY A 229 -21.52 -17.65 15.76
C GLY A 229 -22.14 -17.05 14.50
N VAL A 230 -21.35 -16.84 13.43
CA VAL A 230 -21.87 -16.34 12.14
C VAL A 230 -22.82 -17.33 11.45
N PHE A 231 -22.80 -18.61 11.83
CA PHE A 231 -23.71 -19.63 11.28
C PHE A 231 -25.02 -19.76 12.08
N GLY A 232 -25.22 -18.95 13.12
CA GLY A 232 -26.47 -18.96 13.89
C GLY A 232 -26.77 -20.29 14.59
N GLY A 233 -25.76 -21.13 14.82
CA GLY A 233 -25.91 -22.46 15.40
C GLY A 233 -26.24 -23.58 14.40
N ASP A 234 -26.16 -23.33 13.09
CA ASP A 234 -26.27 -24.39 12.08
C ASP A 234 -24.97 -25.21 12.01
N ASP A 235 -24.98 -26.39 12.63
CA ASP A 235 -23.84 -27.30 12.68
C ASP A 235 -23.46 -27.90 11.31
N SER A 236 -24.29 -27.71 10.27
CA SER A 236 -23.95 -28.12 8.89
C SER A 236 -22.78 -27.31 8.34
N PHE A 237 -22.60 -26.08 8.82
CA PHE A 237 -21.55 -25.17 8.40
C PHE A 237 -20.37 -25.20 9.38
N GLN A 238 -19.19 -25.55 8.86
CA GLN A 238 -17.96 -25.62 9.63
C GLN A 238 -16.86 -24.92 8.86
N LEU A 239 -16.10 -24.05 9.51
CA LEU A 239 -14.89 -23.46 8.96
C LEU A 239 -13.79 -24.52 8.92
N MET A 240 -12.99 -24.52 7.85
CA MET A 240 -11.78 -25.31 7.77
C MET A 240 -10.66 -24.60 8.55
N PRO A 241 -9.73 -25.28 9.24
CA PRO A 241 -8.60 -24.58 9.85
C PRO A 241 -7.83 -23.74 8.81
N ALA A 242 -7.31 -22.57 9.17
CA ALA A 242 -6.68 -21.65 8.23
C ALA A 242 -5.54 -22.31 7.43
N LEU A 243 -4.59 -22.98 8.09
CA LEU A 243 -3.50 -23.70 7.41
C LEU A 243 -3.99 -24.91 6.61
N THR A 244 -5.09 -25.54 7.02
CA THR A 244 -5.72 -26.61 6.21
C THR A 244 -6.37 -26.03 4.95
N SER A 245 -6.92 -24.83 5.01
CA SER A 245 -7.45 -24.11 3.85
C SER A 245 -6.34 -23.78 2.85
N MET A 246 -5.20 -23.30 3.34
CA MET A 246 -4.06 -22.96 2.49
C MET A 246 -3.43 -24.19 1.84
N SER A 247 -3.26 -25.29 2.57
CA SER A 247 -2.79 -26.56 2.00
C SER A 247 -3.80 -27.18 1.03
N THR A 248 -5.10 -27.00 1.24
CA THR A 248 -6.15 -27.39 0.29
C THR A 248 -6.01 -26.62 -1.02
N TRP A 249 -5.79 -25.29 -0.97
CA TRP A 249 -5.49 -24.48 -2.15
C TRP A 249 -4.18 -24.86 -2.83
N ALA A 250 -3.11 -25.05 -2.06
CA ALA A 250 -1.82 -25.49 -2.59
C ALA A 250 -1.96 -26.83 -3.33
N THR A 251 -2.73 -27.77 -2.79
CA THR A 251 -3.02 -29.06 -3.43
C THR A 251 -3.83 -28.89 -4.71
N HIS A 252 -4.90 -28.07 -4.68
CA HIS A 252 -5.70 -27.74 -5.85
C HIS A 252 -4.84 -27.16 -6.99
N ASN A 253 -3.90 -26.29 -6.62
CA ASN A 253 -2.99 -25.63 -7.55
C ASN A 253 -1.84 -26.52 -8.07
N GLY A 254 -1.75 -27.78 -7.61
CA GLY A 254 -0.67 -28.69 -7.99
C GLY A 254 0.69 -28.34 -7.37
N CYS A 255 0.69 -27.63 -6.24
CA CYS A 255 1.91 -27.36 -5.49
C CYS A 255 2.38 -28.63 -4.75
N SER A 256 3.67 -28.69 -4.40
CA SER A 256 4.26 -29.80 -3.63
C SER A 256 3.71 -29.94 -2.20
N GLY A 257 2.99 -28.94 -1.71
CA GLY A 257 2.40 -28.89 -0.36
C GLY A 257 3.36 -28.46 0.76
N SER A 258 4.65 -28.28 0.46
CA SER A 258 5.60 -27.72 1.42
C SER A 258 5.51 -26.20 1.45
N TYR A 259 5.72 -25.59 2.62
CA TYR A 259 5.81 -24.15 2.80
C TYR A 259 7.03 -23.77 3.62
N THR A 260 7.48 -22.53 3.45
CA THR A 260 8.42 -21.86 4.35
C THR A 260 7.68 -20.92 5.28
N ASN A 261 8.20 -20.69 6.48
CA ASN A 261 7.70 -19.65 7.38
C ASN A 261 8.70 -18.50 7.51
N SER A 262 8.18 -17.30 7.74
CA SER A 262 8.97 -16.10 8.04
C SER A 262 8.22 -15.25 9.06
N GLU A 263 8.97 -14.72 10.02
CA GLU A 263 8.43 -13.90 11.11
C GLU A 263 8.60 -12.42 10.79
N PHE A 264 7.56 -11.64 11.09
CA PHE A 264 7.50 -10.20 10.88
C PHE A 264 6.98 -9.50 12.13
N SER A 265 7.23 -8.19 12.22
CA SER A 265 6.57 -7.36 13.23
C SER A 265 5.15 -6.99 12.78
N SER A 266 4.25 -6.83 13.75
CA SER A 266 2.86 -6.42 13.55
C SER A 266 2.49 -5.27 14.48
N ASP A 267 1.62 -4.36 14.04
CA ASP A 267 1.01 -3.34 14.90
C ASP A 267 -0.24 -3.84 15.66
N GLN A 268 -0.64 -5.10 15.45
CA GLN A 268 -1.76 -5.75 16.11
C GLN A 268 -1.34 -7.04 16.83
N GLY A 269 -2.24 -7.55 17.66
CA GLY A 269 -2.07 -8.82 18.35
C GLY A 269 -0.95 -8.78 19.38
N ASP A 270 -0.07 -9.78 19.36
CA ASP A 270 1.11 -9.87 20.22
C ASP A 270 2.36 -9.18 19.64
N ASN A 271 2.15 -8.32 18.64
CA ASN A 271 3.17 -7.57 17.90
C ASN A 271 3.97 -8.41 16.90
N THR A 272 3.54 -9.64 16.59
CA THR A 272 4.19 -10.49 15.60
C THR A 272 3.21 -10.98 14.53
N ALA A 273 3.75 -11.36 13.38
CA ALA A 273 3.00 -12.03 12.33
C ALA A 273 3.87 -13.08 11.64
N THR A 274 3.26 -14.22 11.31
CA THR A 274 3.91 -15.32 10.60
C THR A 274 3.41 -15.37 9.16
N LEU A 275 4.30 -15.32 8.18
CA LEU A 275 3.99 -15.66 6.80
C LEU A 275 4.22 -17.15 6.58
N TYR A 276 3.23 -17.85 6.05
CA TYR A 276 3.33 -19.20 5.51
C TYR A 276 3.28 -19.11 3.98
N ASP A 277 4.40 -19.40 3.32
CA ASP A 277 4.56 -19.27 1.87
C ASP A 277 4.78 -20.63 1.20
N TYR A 278 3.83 -21.05 0.37
CA TYR A 278 3.85 -22.29 -0.41
C TYR A 278 4.36 -22.08 -1.84
N SER A 279 4.60 -20.83 -2.25
CA SER A 279 4.77 -20.43 -3.66
C SER A 279 5.98 -21.08 -4.32
N ALA A 280 7.07 -21.31 -3.57
CA ALA A 280 8.24 -22.03 -4.08
C ALA A 280 7.94 -23.47 -4.52
N GLY A 281 6.90 -24.08 -3.95
CA GLY A 281 6.44 -25.42 -4.30
C GLY A 281 5.37 -25.44 -5.39
N CYS A 282 4.91 -24.30 -5.89
CA CYS A 282 3.81 -24.17 -6.84
C CYS A 282 4.28 -24.08 -8.31
N PRO A 283 3.40 -24.35 -9.28
CA PRO A 283 3.68 -24.06 -10.69
C PRO A 283 4.05 -22.59 -10.92
N PRO A 284 4.86 -22.26 -11.94
CA PRO A 284 5.21 -20.87 -12.26
C PRO A 284 3.97 -19.98 -12.40
N GLY A 285 4.01 -18.79 -11.80
CA GLY A 285 2.89 -17.84 -11.83
C GLY A 285 1.79 -18.07 -10.79
N VAL A 286 1.92 -19.08 -9.93
CA VAL A 286 0.97 -19.36 -8.85
C VAL A 286 1.58 -19.02 -7.49
N LEU A 287 0.95 -18.11 -6.76
CA LEU A 287 1.35 -17.69 -5.42
C LEU A 287 0.35 -18.20 -4.40
N VAL A 288 0.80 -18.74 -3.28
CA VAL A 288 -0.06 -19.21 -2.18
C VAL A 288 0.58 -18.79 -0.85
N GLU A 289 0.06 -17.71 -0.29
CA GLU A 289 0.63 -16.98 0.85
C GLU A 289 -0.42 -16.78 1.94
N HIS A 290 -0.04 -16.98 3.20
CA HIS A 290 -0.90 -16.73 4.34
C HIS A 290 -0.17 -16.00 5.45
N TYR A 291 -0.67 -14.81 5.79
CA TYR A 291 -0.24 -14.05 6.95
C TYR A 291 -1.15 -14.37 8.14
N ALA A 292 -0.56 -14.99 9.16
CA ALA A 292 -1.16 -15.14 10.48
C ALA A 292 -0.67 -13.99 11.38
N VAL A 293 -1.58 -13.08 11.74
CA VAL A 293 -1.31 -12.03 12.74
C VAL A 293 -1.47 -12.66 14.11
N ASN A 294 -0.35 -12.95 14.76
CA ASN A 294 -0.30 -13.68 16.02
C ASN A 294 -0.96 -12.84 17.13
N GLY A 295 -1.88 -13.42 17.89
CA GLY A 295 -2.75 -12.72 18.85
C GLY A 295 -3.74 -11.74 18.22
N GLY A 296 -3.77 -11.62 16.89
CA GLY A 296 -4.67 -10.72 16.16
C GLY A 296 -6.11 -11.22 16.21
N LYS A 297 -7.08 -10.30 16.22
CA LYS A 297 -8.52 -10.61 16.23
C LYS A 297 -9.15 -10.45 14.84
N HIS A 298 -10.48 -10.38 14.75
CA HIS A 298 -11.20 -10.18 13.48
C HIS A 298 -10.86 -8.89 12.71
N ASN A 299 -10.15 -7.94 13.33
CA ASN A 299 -9.63 -6.74 12.68
C ASN A 299 -8.20 -6.90 12.11
N ALA A 300 -7.63 -8.11 12.16
CA ALA A 300 -6.27 -8.42 11.70
C ALA A 300 -6.03 -8.09 10.22
N GLY A 301 -7.08 -8.06 9.40
CA GLY A 301 -7.01 -7.58 8.03
C GLY A 301 -6.50 -6.14 7.88
N GLY A 302 -6.59 -5.36 8.96
CA GLY A 302 -6.07 -4.01 9.02
C GLY A 302 -4.65 -3.88 9.57
N ALA A 303 -3.94 -4.98 9.84
CA ALA A 303 -2.62 -4.95 10.44
C ALA A 303 -1.56 -4.38 9.48
N LYS A 304 -0.55 -3.74 10.07
CA LYS A 304 0.68 -3.35 9.40
C LYS A 304 1.76 -4.37 9.72
N ILE A 305 2.28 -5.01 8.69
CA ILE A 305 3.39 -5.96 8.76
C ILE A 305 4.67 -5.20 8.42
N ASP A 306 5.63 -5.18 9.34
CA ASP A 306 6.85 -4.35 9.24
C ASP A 306 6.58 -2.87 8.94
N GLY A 307 5.51 -2.34 9.53
CA GLY A 307 5.12 -0.94 9.40
C GLY A 307 4.31 -0.61 8.13
N ALA A 308 4.11 -1.56 7.22
CA ALA A 308 3.34 -1.38 5.99
C ALA A 308 2.07 -2.24 5.99
N ARG A 309 0.98 -1.73 5.40
CA ARG A 309 -0.21 -2.56 5.14
C ARG A 309 0.09 -3.50 3.98
N ILE A 310 -0.43 -4.72 4.04
CA ILE A 310 -0.43 -5.59 2.86
C ILE A 310 -1.40 -5.00 1.84
N ASP A 311 -0.89 -4.63 0.68
CA ASP A 311 -1.67 -4.08 -0.42
C ASP A 311 -2.20 -5.22 -1.33
N PRO A 312 -3.53 -5.39 -1.46
CA PRO A 312 -4.11 -6.36 -2.38
C PRO A 312 -3.64 -6.16 -3.83
N LEU A 313 -3.37 -4.93 -4.26
CA LEU A 313 -2.97 -4.64 -5.65
C LEU A 313 -1.52 -4.99 -5.94
N ASP A 314 -0.64 -4.96 -4.93
CA ASP A 314 0.73 -5.51 -5.05
C ASP A 314 0.69 -7.01 -5.31
N PHE A 315 -0.16 -7.76 -4.60
CA PHE A 315 -0.34 -9.18 -4.86
C PHE A 315 -0.83 -9.43 -6.29
N VAL A 316 -1.80 -8.66 -6.78
CA VAL A 316 -2.25 -8.73 -8.18
C VAL A 316 -1.08 -8.50 -9.14
N ALA A 317 -0.26 -7.47 -8.89
CA ALA A 317 0.91 -7.16 -9.71
C ALA A 317 1.92 -8.33 -9.75
N ARG A 318 2.19 -8.96 -8.60
CA ARG A 318 3.10 -10.12 -8.52
C ARG A 318 2.58 -11.33 -9.27
N VAL A 319 1.27 -11.59 -9.23
CA VAL A 319 0.66 -12.68 -10.01
C VAL A 319 0.67 -12.36 -11.52
N GLU A 320 0.41 -11.12 -11.92
CA GLU A 320 0.53 -10.70 -13.32
C GLU A 320 1.97 -10.79 -13.85
N ALA A 321 2.96 -10.54 -13.00
CA ALA A 321 4.38 -10.68 -13.32
C ALA A 321 4.87 -12.15 -13.39
N GLY A 322 3.99 -13.14 -13.19
CA GLY A 322 4.36 -14.56 -13.24
C GLY A 322 5.00 -15.07 -11.95
N GLY A 323 4.73 -14.44 -10.81
CA GLY A 323 5.15 -14.89 -9.49
C GLY A 323 6.60 -14.53 -9.13
N THR A 324 7.31 -13.78 -9.97
CA THR A 324 8.53 -13.08 -9.54
C THR A 324 8.13 -11.92 -8.63
N PRO A 325 8.84 -11.67 -7.51
CA PRO A 325 8.72 -10.39 -6.84
C PRO A 325 8.91 -9.31 -7.89
N GLY A 326 7.87 -8.50 -8.11
CA GLY A 326 8.06 -7.29 -8.90
C GLY A 326 9.19 -6.48 -8.25
N PRO A 327 9.87 -5.59 -9.00
CA PRO A 327 10.53 -4.49 -8.32
C PRO A 327 9.51 -3.87 -7.35
N PRO A 328 9.89 -3.52 -6.11
CA PRO A 328 8.97 -2.88 -5.18
C PRO A 328 8.28 -1.75 -5.93
N ASN A 329 6.93 -1.71 -5.88
CA ASN A 329 6.17 -0.67 -6.55
C ASN A 329 6.86 0.68 -6.27
N PRO A 330 7.30 1.41 -7.31
CA PRO A 330 7.73 2.77 -7.08
C PRO A 330 6.53 3.52 -6.47
N PRO A 331 6.77 4.45 -5.53
CA PRO A 331 5.68 5.21 -4.93
C PRO A 331 4.83 5.88 -6.03
N PRO A 332 3.52 6.13 -5.77
CA PRO A 332 2.59 6.73 -6.72
C PRO A 332 3.24 7.79 -7.57
N SER A 333 3.35 7.55 -8.88
CA SER A 333 3.77 8.61 -9.78
C SER A 333 2.58 9.57 -10.00
N PRO A 334 2.75 10.88 -9.83
CA PRO A 334 1.65 11.86 -9.96
C PRO A 334 1.02 11.82 -11.36
N PRO A 335 -0.25 12.26 -11.53
CA PRO A 335 -0.93 12.24 -12.81
C PRO A 335 -0.09 12.97 -13.86
N ALA A 336 0.16 12.35 -15.00
CA ALA A 336 0.98 12.95 -16.04
C ALA A 336 0.28 14.20 -16.60
N PRO A 337 0.89 15.40 -16.54
CA PRO A 337 0.81 16.28 -17.69
C PRO A 337 1.87 15.83 -18.69
N SER A 338 1.47 15.56 -19.93
CA SER A 338 2.40 15.84 -21.03
C SER A 338 2.84 17.32 -20.90
N PRO A 339 4.10 17.73 -21.16
CA PRO A 339 5.35 17.02 -21.47
C PRO A 339 6.44 17.23 -20.39
N THR A 340 7.51 16.41 -20.38
CA THR A 340 8.79 16.72 -19.68
C THR A 340 9.77 17.36 -20.69
N PRO A 341 10.86 18.09 -20.32
CA PRO A 341 11.45 18.35 -18.99
C PRO A 341 11.95 19.84 -18.81
N PRO A 342 12.75 20.27 -17.79
CA PRO A 342 13.40 19.55 -16.68
C PRO A 342 13.30 20.20 -15.28
N GLY A 343 13.70 19.45 -14.25
CA GLY A 343 13.77 19.89 -12.86
C GLY A 343 14.79 21.01 -12.63
N SER A 344 14.29 22.22 -12.46
CA SER A 344 15.08 23.33 -11.94
C SER A 344 14.24 24.14 -10.96
N CYS A 345 14.71 24.23 -9.73
CA CYS A 345 14.22 25.10 -8.69
C CYS A 345 14.47 26.57 -9.05
N ILE A 346 13.70 27.10 -10.01
CA ILE A 346 13.87 28.45 -10.53
C ILE A 346 12.55 29.19 -10.37
N ASN A 347 12.61 30.36 -9.75
CA ASN A 347 11.50 31.30 -9.73
C ASN A 347 11.38 31.97 -11.11
N ASP A 348 10.15 32.09 -11.60
CA ASP A 348 9.83 32.91 -12.75
C ASP A 348 10.04 34.39 -12.40
N ALA A 349 11.11 34.98 -12.95
CA ALA A 349 11.47 36.36 -12.70
C ALA A 349 10.43 37.37 -13.25
N SER A 350 9.50 36.93 -14.10
CA SER A 350 8.44 37.75 -14.67
C SER A 350 7.16 37.74 -13.84
N TRP A 351 6.98 36.80 -12.91
CA TRP A 351 5.76 36.70 -12.10
C TRP A 351 5.61 37.90 -11.16
N ARG A 352 4.39 38.44 -11.11
CA ARG A 352 3.98 39.56 -10.25
C ARG A 352 2.63 39.27 -9.60
N GLY A 353 2.49 39.60 -8.32
CA GLY A 353 1.24 39.45 -7.59
C GLY A 353 0.12 40.35 -8.14
N LYS A 354 -1.09 39.81 -8.23
CA LYS A 354 -2.31 40.36 -8.87
C LYS A 354 -2.67 41.80 -8.53
N PHE A 355 -2.29 42.27 -7.34
CA PHE A 355 -2.68 43.58 -6.84
C PHE A 355 -1.48 44.54 -6.64
N ASN A 356 -0.24 44.09 -6.90
CA ASN A 356 0.96 44.94 -6.81
C ASN A 356 2.15 44.34 -7.59
N ASP A 357 2.60 45.07 -8.61
CA ASP A 357 3.70 44.67 -9.50
C ASP A 357 5.09 44.66 -8.84
N LEU A 358 5.20 45.02 -7.56
CA LEU A 358 6.42 44.84 -6.76
C LEU A 358 6.42 43.54 -5.96
N HIS A 359 5.32 42.79 -5.93
CA HIS A 359 5.22 41.50 -5.27
C HIS A 359 5.74 40.40 -6.20
N THR A 360 7.07 40.29 -6.29
CA THR A 360 7.78 39.25 -7.04
C THR A 360 7.97 37.98 -6.20
N CYS A 361 8.55 36.93 -6.79
CA CYS A 361 8.88 35.70 -6.07
C CYS A 361 9.78 35.89 -4.84
N ASP A 362 10.62 36.94 -4.80
CA ASP A 362 11.41 37.27 -3.61
C ASP A 362 10.54 37.81 -2.46
N HIS A 363 9.44 38.50 -2.80
CA HIS A 363 8.47 38.95 -1.81
C HIS A 363 7.68 37.77 -1.25
N VAL A 364 7.37 36.78 -2.10
CA VAL A 364 6.70 35.52 -1.72
C VAL A 364 7.61 34.70 -0.80
N ALA A 365 8.91 34.59 -1.09
CA ALA A 365 9.88 33.84 -0.30
C ALA A 365 10.08 34.34 1.14
N ARG A 366 9.67 35.58 1.46
CA ARG A 366 9.77 36.14 2.81
C ARG A 366 8.70 35.63 3.77
N ASP A 367 7.59 35.13 3.24
CA ASP A 367 6.49 34.55 4.02
C ASP A 367 5.72 33.52 3.19
N PRO A 368 6.39 32.41 2.81
CA PRO A 368 5.89 31.47 1.82
C PRO A 368 4.65 30.71 2.30
N THR A 369 4.43 30.60 3.62
CA THR A 369 3.24 29.95 4.20
C THR A 369 1.95 30.68 3.85
N ILE A 370 2.00 32.01 3.69
CA ILE A 370 0.85 32.84 3.36
C ILE A 370 0.86 33.24 1.88
N ARG A 371 2.03 33.47 1.30
CA ARG A 371 2.15 34.15 0.01
C ARG A 371 2.25 33.20 -1.19
N CYS A 372 2.53 31.92 -0.97
CA CYS A 372 2.56 30.94 -2.06
C CYS A 372 1.17 30.59 -2.61
N SER A 373 0.11 30.94 -1.89
CA SER A 373 -1.27 30.83 -2.38
C SER A 373 -1.74 32.06 -3.17
N TRP A 374 -0.89 33.08 -3.33
CA TRP A 374 -1.26 34.29 -4.08
C TRP A 374 -1.21 34.05 -5.58
N GLU A 375 -1.93 34.86 -6.34
CA GLU A 375 -2.01 34.74 -7.80
C GLU A 375 -1.50 36.02 -8.48
N SER A 376 -1.14 35.92 -9.76
CA SER A 376 -0.93 37.07 -10.64
C SER A 376 -2.24 37.60 -11.25
N SER A 377 -2.17 38.71 -11.98
CA SER A 377 -3.29 39.26 -12.76
C SER A 377 -3.85 38.28 -13.79
N ASP A 378 -3.00 37.38 -14.27
CA ASP A 378 -3.35 36.34 -15.25
C ASP A 378 -3.78 35.02 -14.56
N ASN A 379 -4.08 35.07 -13.27
CA ASN A 379 -4.50 33.95 -12.42
C ASN A 379 -3.47 32.80 -12.33
N VAL A 380 -2.17 33.11 -12.47
CA VAL A 380 -1.09 32.14 -12.26
C VAL A 380 -0.68 32.17 -10.80
N SER A 381 -0.76 31.04 -10.11
CA SER A 381 -0.42 30.93 -8.70
C SER A 381 1.09 31.07 -8.44
N ALA A 382 1.44 31.72 -7.34
CA ALA A 382 2.80 31.88 -6.86
C ALA A 382 3.47 30.53 -6.57
N ASN A 383 2.73 29.48 -6.18
CA ASN A 383 3.35 28.17 -5.97
C ASN A 383 3.82 27.50 -7.28
N VAL A 384 3.24 27.88 -8.42
CA VAL A 384 3.62 27.38 -9.74
C VAL A 384 4.75 28.21 -10.33
N ALA A 385 4.69 29.54 -10.16
CA ALA A 385 5.67 30.44 -10.75
C ALA A 385 6.90 30.68 -9.88
N CYS A 386 6.78 30.64 -8.55
CA CYS A 386 7.84 30.91 -7.59
C CYS A 386 8.32 29.64 -6.89
N VAL A 387 8.64 28.62 -7.68
CA VAL A 387 8.92 27.25 -7.19
C VAL A 387 10.06 27.22 -6.17
N ALA A 388 11.13 28.00 -6.37
CA ALA A 388 12.24 28.04 -5.41
C ALA A 388 11.87 28.75 -4.09
N ALA A 389 10.87 29.63 -4.11
CA ALA A 389 10.35 30.30 -2.93
C ALA A 389 9.30 29.46 -2.16
N CYS A 390 8.57 28.60 -2.88
CA CYS A 390 7.37 27.94 -2.38
C CYS A 390 7.50 26.43 -2.18
N ASP A 391 8.45 25.77 -2.86
CA ASP A 391 8.70 24.35 -2.69
C ASP A 391 9.81 24.11 -1.64
N PRO A 392 9.48 23.51 -0.49
CA PRO A 392 10.47 23.21 0.55
C PRO A 392 11.51 22.17 0.11
N ASN A 393 11.25 21.34 -0.91
CA ASN A 393 12.21 20.36 -1.43
C ASN A 393 13.28 21.02 -2.31
N CYS A 394 12.99 22.20 -2.85
CA CYS A 394 13.96 23.01 -3.59
C CYS A 394 15.06 23.62 -2.70
N ALA A 395 14.92 23.54 -1.38
CA ALA A 395 15.96 23.94 -0.45
C ALA A 395 17.02 22.84 -0.21
N THR A 396 16.83 21.61 -0.70
CA THR A 396 17.64 20.44 -0.29
C THR A 396 17.93 19.43 -1.40
N SER A 397 18.57 19.83 -2.50
CA SER A 397 19.20 18.84 -3.38
C SER A 397 20.61 19.27 -3.82
N PRO A 398 21.67 18.56 -3.39
CA PRO A 398 22.99 18.63 -4.01
C PRO A 398 23.12 17.55 -5.11
N GLY A 399 23.58 17.95 -6.29
CA GLY A 399 23.86 17.05 -7.43
C GLY A 399 25.13 16.18 -7.27
N PRO A 400 25.35 15.22 -8.18
CA PRO A 400 26.23 14.08 -7.92
C PRO A 400 27.71 14.28 -8.31
N SER A 401 28.56 13.57 -7.57
CA SER A 401 29.92 13.10 -7.87
C SER A 401 31.09 14.09 -7.84
N SER A 402 31.89 14.02 -6.77
CA SER A 402 33.35 13.88 -6.86
C SER A 402 33.93 13.54 -5.48
N ALA A 403 34.58 12.36 -5.39
CA ALA A 403 35.66 11.94 -4.48
C ALA A 403 35.56 12.20 -2.95
N PRO A 404 36.20 11.38 -2.09
CA PRO A 404 36.01 11.50 -0.65
C PRO A 404 36.66 12.79 -0.14
N SER A 405 35.85 13.69 0.41
CA SER A 405 36.32 14.87 1.12
C SER A 405 35.91 14.78 2.58
N THR A 406 36.91 14.55 3.42
CA THR A 406 36.90 14.80 4.86
C THR A 406 36.65 16.29 5.11
N ALA A 407 35.40 16.71 5.23
CA ALA A 407 35.09 18.04 5.74
C ALA A 407 34.95 17.97 7.27
N PRO A 408 35.70 18.78 8.04
CA PRO A 408 35.60 18.81 9.50
C PRO A 408 34.28 19.43 9.94
N CYS A 409 33.79 19.01 11.10
CA CYS A 409 32.52 19.48 11.63
C CYS A 409 32.68 20.93 12.10
N SER A 410 31.87 21.86 11.61
CA SER A 410 31.97 23.28 11.99
C SER A 410 30.62 23.88 12.36
N ASN A 411 30.60 24.83 13.32
CA ASN A 411 29.40 25.62 13.57
C ASN A 411 29.12 26.55 12.39
N VAL A 412 27.84 26.77 12.09
CA VAL A 412 27.42 27.75 11.10
C VAL A 412 27.59 29.15 11.73
N GLU A 413 28.62 29.90 11.34
CA GLU A 413 28.96 31.18 11.97
C GLU A 413 27.88 32.26 11.84
N SER A 414 27.08 32.19 10.76
CA SER A 414 25.95 33.10 10.53
C SER A 414 24.70 32.73 11.33
N PHE A 415 24.67 31.57 11.98
CA PHE A 415 23.50 31.13 12.72
C PHE A 415 23.36 31.88 14.04
N THR A 416 22.24 32.57 14.17
CA THR A 416 21.81 33.25 15.39
C THR A 416 20.40 32.83 15.77
N PHE A 417 20.07 32.91 17.06
CA PHE A 417 18.76 32.59 17.60
C PHE A 417 18.43 33.50 18.78
N LEU A 418 17.14 33.65 19.06
CA LEU A 418 16.65 34.59 20.07
C LEU A 418 16.52 33.91 21.44
N VAL A 419 16.99 34.57 22.49
CA VAL A 419 16.92 34.06 23.86
C VAL A 419 16.30 35.05 24.84
N GLY A 420 15.48 34.52 25.77
CA GLY A 420 14.84 35.27 26.84
C GLY A 420 13.66 36.15 26.39
N LYS A 421 12.94 36.75 27.35
CA LYS A 421 11.69 37.49 27.10
C LYS A 421 11.84 38.79 26.29
N LYS A 422 13.07 39.24 26.05
CA LYS A 422 13.38 40.44 25.26
C LYS A 422 13.90 40.10 23.86
N ASN A 423 13.82 38.84 23.44
CA ASN A 423 14.22 38.38 22.10
C ASN A 423 15.63 38.85 21.73
N LYS A 424 16.61 38.58 22.61
CA LYS A 424 18.00 38.94 22.33
C LYS A 424 18.61 37.93 21.38
N GLU A 425 19.18 38.40 20.28
CA GLU A 425 19.86 37.58 19.30
C GLU A 425 21.26 37.16 19.75
N VAL A 426 21.58 35.87 19.63
CA VAL A 426 22.85 35.25 20.01
C VAL A 426 23.24 34.14 19.04
N GLY A 427 24.55 33.94 18.78
CA GLY A 427 25.06 32.88 17.90
C GLY A 427 25.65 31.67 18.64
N CYS A 428 26.14 30.68 17.91
CA CYS A 428 26.67 29.41 18.45
C CYS A 428 27.71 29.59 19.57
N SER A 429 28.62 30.55 19.46
CA SER A 429 29.66 30.84 20.46
C SER A 429 29.11 31.20 21.85
N TRP A 430 27.86 31.68 21.93
CA TRP A 430 27.18 32.02 23.19
C TRP A 430 26.74 30.77 23.99
N ILE A 431 26.66 29.61 23.32
CA ILE A 431 26.23 28.32 23.87
C ILE A 431 27.37 27.62 24.65
N LYS A 432 28.63 28.04 24.46
CA LYS A 432 29.85 27.47 25.09
C LYS A 432 29.75 27.20 26.60
N ASN A 433 28.86 27.87 27.32
CA ASN A 433 28.63 27.61 28.74
C ASN A 433 27.79 26.34 28.98
N GLY A 434 28.30 25.40 29.78
CA GLY A 434 27.69 24.09 30.01
C GLY A 434 26.22 24.08 30.44
N LYS A 435 25.74 25.09 31.20
CA LYS A 435 24.31 25.17 31.56
C LYS A 435 23.41 25.56 30.39
N ARG A 436 23.94 26.30 29.40
CA ARG A 436 23.20 26.72 28.21
C ARG A 436 23.18 25.62 27.16
N ARG A 437 24.31 24.94 26.99
CA ARG A 437 24.43 23.77 26.11
C ARG A 437 23.34 22.75 26.38
N GLY A 438 23.20 22.29 27.63
CA GLY A 438 22.19 21.28 27.97
C GLY A 438 20.72 21.69 27.75
N LYS A 439 20.43 23.00 27.65
CA LYS A 439 19.07 23.50 27.40
C LYS A 439 18.79 23.79 25.93
N TYR A 440 19.78 24.32 25.21
CA TYR A 440 19.57 24.81 23.84
C TYR A 440 20.03 23.80 22.78
N CYS A 441 20.96 22.92 23.11
CA CYS A 441 21.35 21.83 22.21
C CYS A 441 20.34 20.68 22.17
N THR A 442 19.28 20.71 22.99
CA THR A 442 18.11 19.84 22.82
C THR A 442 17.14 20.37 21.76
N VAL A 443 17.32 21.61 21.30
CA VAL A 443 16.52 22.20 20.23
C VAL A 443 17.14 21.80 18.89
N PRO A 444 16.42 21.06 18.03
CA PRO A 444 17.00 20.45 16.81
C PRO A 444 17.68 21.45 15.87
N ALA A 445 17.11 22.64 15.70
CA ALA A 445 17.69 23.68 14.83
C ALA A 445 19.03 24.21 15.37
N VAL A 446 19.18 24.26 16.70
CA VAL A 446 20.40 24.74 17.35
C VAL A 446 21.47 23.66 17.35
N SER A 447 21.12 22.39 17.62
CA SER A 447 22.08 21.28 17.55
C SER A 447 22.59 21.02 16.14
N ALA A 448 21.73 21.15 15.13
CA ALA A 448 22.10 21.00 13.73
C ALA A 448 23.01 22.14 13.22
N SER A 449 22.78 23.37 13.68
CA SER A 449 23.53 24.55 13.22
C SER A 449 24.79 24.84 14.05
N CYS A 450 24.83 24.36 15.30
CA CYS A 450 25.97 24.51 16.21
C CYS A 450 26.54 23.15 16.66
N PRO A 451 26.85 22.21 15.74
CA PRO A 451 27.16 20.83 16.09
C PRO A 451 28.47 20.69 16.89
N LEU A 452 29.44 21.59 16.74
CA LEU A 452 30.65 21.62 17.57
C LEU A 452 30.34 22.06 19.00
N GLU A 453 29.51 23.10 19.18
CA GLU A 453 29.16 23.57 20.52
C GLU A 453 28.16 22.64 21.22
N CYS A 454 27.42 21.86 20.45
CA CYS A 454 26.46 20.89 20.95
C CYS A 454 26.99 19.46 21.03
N ASN A 455 28.25 19.23 20.65
CA ASN A 455 28.89 17.91 20.59
C ASN A 455 28.06 16.89 19.77
N SER A 456 27.50 17.32 18.64
CA SER A 456 26.52 16.55 17.85
C SER A 456 27.03 16.19 16.46
N CYS A 457 28.34 16.28 16.22
CA CYS A 457 28.98 15.98 14.95
C CYS A 457 28.85 14.48 14.59
N PRO A 458 28.21 14.13 13.47
CA PRO A 458 28.15 12.74 13.01
C PRO A 458 29.55 12.23 12.66
N GLY A 459 29.96 11.11 13.27
CA GLY A 459 31.28 10.50 13.05
C GLY A 459 32.42 11.02 13.95
N CYS A 460 32.17 12.00 14.83
CA CYS A 460 33.15 12.39 15.84
C CYS A 460 32.82 11.76 17.19
N GLN A 461 33.18 10.50 17.35
CA GLN A 461 33.07 9.77 18.60
C GLN A 461 34.47 9.38 19.08
N ASP A 462 34.71 9.51 20.39
CA ASP A 462 35.89 8.91 20.98
C ASP A 462 35.74 7.39 20.97
N ASP A 463 36.81 6.67 20.66
CA ASP A 463 36.85 5.22 20.83
C ASP A 463 36.72 4.89 22.33
N SER A 464 35.60 4.26 22.68
CA SER A 464 35.25 3.94 24.06
C SER A 464 36.14 2.88 24.70
N GLU A 465 36.85 2.08 23.89
CA GLU A 465 37.75 1.03 24.37
C GLU A 465 39.22 1.47 24.41
N PHE A 466 39.52 2.65 23.86
CA PHE A 466 40.89 3.15 23.81
C PHE A 466 41.36 3.72 25.16
N GLU A 467 42.48 3.19 25.66
CA GLU A 467 43.18 3.69 26.84
C GLU A 467 44.65 3.98 26.59
N PHE A 468 45.20 4.96 27.30
CA PHE A 468 46.62 5.31 27.21
C PHE A 468 47.26 5.67 28.55
N GLY A 469 48.56 5.43 28.65
CA GLY A 469 49.34 5.64 29.87
C GLY A 469 49.75 7.10 30.11
N LEU A 470 49.60 7.59 31.34
CA LEU A 470 50.11 8.90 31.74
C LEU A 470 51.63 8.83 31.97
N LYS A 471 52.39 9.68 31.26
CA LYS A 471 53.87 9.65 31.15
C LYS A 471 54.64 9.58 32.48
N ASN A 472 54.04 9.97 33.62
CA ASN A 472 54.72 10.02 34.93
C ASN A 472 53.96 9.32 36.08
N LYS A 473 52.94 8.47 35.82
CA LYS A 473 52.10 7.92 36.91
C LYS A 473 51.72 6.44 36.83
N ASN A 474 52.27 5.65 35.90
CA ASN A 474 51.96 4.22 35.73
C ASN A 474 50.45 3.91 35.81
N LYS A 475 49.65 4.81 35.23
CA LYS A 475 48.18 4.80 35.31
C LYS A 475 47.64 4.98 33.90
N SER A 476 46.76 4.07 33.49
CA SER A 476 46.00 4.10 32.24
C SER A 476 44.75 4.96 32.41
N VAL A 477 44.36 5.68 31.35
CA VAL A 477 43.16 6.52 31.31
C VAL A 477 42.51 6.46 29.94
N THR A 478 41.19 6.68 29.88
CA THR A 478 40.39 6.70 28.65
C THR A 478 40.31 8.10 28.03
N CYS A 479 39.76 8.22 26.82
CA CYS A 479 39.49 9.50 26.15
C CYS A 479 38.70 10.48 27.04
N GLU A 480 37.71 9.99 27.78
CA GLU A 480 36.88 10.79 28.70
C GLU A 480 37.72 11.58 29.72
N TRP A 481 38.85 11.01 30.17
CA TRP A 481 39.74 11.68 31.11
C TRP A 481 40.37 12.95 30.53
N ILE A 482 40.51 13.06 29.21
CA ILE A 482 41.01 14.28 28.56
C ILE A 482 39.96 15.39 28.65
N ALA A 483 38.69 15.06 28.36
CA ALA A 483 37.58 16.02 28.34
C ALA A 483 37.08 16.41 29.75
N ASN A 484 37.19 15.50 30.73
CA ASN A 484 36.55 15.65 32.04
C ASN A 484 37.51 15.93 33.21
N GLY A 485 37.00 16.62 34.24
CA GLY A 485 37.72 16.91 35.49
C GLY A 485 38.52 18.22 35.51
N LYS A 486 39.49 18.34 36.42
CA LYS A 486 40.23 19.60 36.64
C LYS A 486 41.23 19.87 35.50
N LYS A 487 41.04 20.99 34.80
CA LYS A 487 41.92 21.58 33.76
C LYS A 487 42.01 20.77 32.44
N PRO A 488 40.89 20.53 31.74
CA PRO A 488 40.87 19.78 30.47
C PRO A 488 41.71 20.45 29.38
N ASP A 489 41.77 21.78 29.32
CA ASP A 489 42.54 22.50 28.29
C ASP A 489 44.05 22.25 28.39
N LYS A 490 44.56 22.03 29.61
CA LYS A 490 45.97 21.68 29.81
C LYS A 490 46.25 20.25 29.36
N ARG A 491 45.28 19.33 29.53
CA ARG A 491 45.40 17.93 29.11
C ARG A 491 45.35 17.81 27.60
N ARG A 492 44.39 18.48 26.94
CA ARG A 492 44.31 18.57 25.48
C ARG A 492 45.63 19.01 24.88
N LYS A 493 46.17 20.16 25.31
CA LYS A 493 47.48 20.65 24.82
C LYS A 493 48.65 19.69 25.06
N GLN A 494 48.56 18.81 26.06
CA GLN A 494 49.64 17.91 26.41
C GLN A 494 49.57 16.57 25.66
N TYR A 495 48.37 16.02 25.48
CA TYR A 495 48.14 14.66 24.98
C TYR A 495 47.51 14.60 23.59
N CYS A 496 46.81 15.65 23.15
CA CYS A 496 46.21 15.77 21.83
C CYS A 496 47.16 16.55 20.92
N LYS A 497 48.17 15.85 20.38
CA LYS A 497 49.12 16.44 19.43
C LYS A 497 48.82 15.92 18.04
N ASP A 498 49.01 16.79 17.05
CA ASP A 498 48.91 16.45 15.63
C ASP A 498 49.75 15.20 15.36
N GLU A 499 49.10 14.14 14.85
CA GLU A 499 49.67 12.80 14.56
C GLU A 499 49.90 11.84 15.74
N SER A 500 49.25 12.04 16.90
CA SER A 500 49.25 11.03 17.98
C SER A 500 48.08 10.05 17.87
N ASP A 501 48.30 8.78 18.22
CA ASP A 501 47.25 7.75 18.28
C ASP A 501 46.08 8.18 19.20
N ILE A 502 46.38 8.98 20.24
CA ILE A 502 45.38 9.57 21.14
C ILE A 502 44.50 10.59 20.40
N LEU A 503 45.07 11.37 19.49
CA LEU A 503 44.30 12.34 18.70
C LEU A 503 43.34 11.64 17.73
N LEU A 504 43.79 10.53 17.14
CA LEU A 504 43.02 9.73 16.20
C LEU A 504 41.92 8.94 16.89
N ALA A 505 42.21 8.38 18.07
CA ALA A 505 41.24 7.61 18.85
C ALA A 505 40.29 8.47 19.70
N CYS A 506 40.70 9.69 20.07
CA CYS A 506 39.91 10.59 20.92
C CYS A 506 39.59 11.95 20.26
N PRO A 507 39.08 12.01 19.01
CA PRO A 507 38.89 13.26 18.28
C PRO A 507 37.89 14.21 18.95
N LEU A 508 36.89 13.67 19.66
CA LEU A 508 35.88 14.44 20.38
C LEU A 508 36.46 15.03 21.67
N SER A 509 37.18 14.24 22.45
CA SER A 509 37.81 14.70 23.68
C SER A 509 38.98 15.67 23.44
N CYS A 510 39.68 15.50 22.32
CA CYS A 510 40.75 16.38 21.88
C CYS A 510 40.25 17.68 21.24
N GLY A 511 38.99 17.73 20.81
CA GLY A 511 38.39 18.89 20.15
C GLY A 511 38.98 19.13 18.76
N THR A 512 39.32 18.04 18.08
CA THR A 512 39.86 18.02 16.71
C THR A 512 38.90 17.38 15.71
N CYS A 513 37.64 17.19 16.12
CA CYS A 513 36.51 17.31 15.19
C CYS A 513 36.52 18.71 14.54
#